data_AF-A0A9K3GQ26-F1
#
_entry.id   AF-A0A9K3GQ26-F1
#
_cell.length_a   1.000
_cell.length_b   1.000
_cell.length_c   1.000
_cell.angle_alpha   90.00
_cell.angle_beta   90.00
_cell.angle_gamma   90.00
#
_symmetry.space_group_name_H-M   'P 1'
#
loop_
_entity.id
_entity.type
_entity.pdbx_description
1 polymer ?
#
loop_
_entity_poly.entity_id
_entity_poly.type
_entity_poly.pdbx_seq_one_letter_code
_entity_poly.pdbx_strand_id
1 'polypeptide(L)'
;LVFVFTPPESSDAYQADLALAEYFPQYRTQSIDCVYIECISCDSIKNTQVEQFTHDLEDALLAEWGTDTLVQFVGYYTTKDTDLDLVSSMFVSHTNPRVTFIEVVMDSQADAYSIPAFYDWMTGTMQTLTHTDLGDDYFVKAAGMDIMSQEMTMATTGDMEVMDMIVVPVAVLVIALFLGSFKLVLVLAVNVPICFIVSFALSYPVAQ
;
A
#
# COMPACT_ATOMS: atom_id res chain seq x y z
N LEU A 1 -5.42 7.86 3.94
CA LEU A 1 -4.67 9.11 3.69
C LEU A 1 -3.48 8.74 2.83
N VAL A 2 -3.54 9.01 1.52
CA VAL A 2 -2.36 8.92 0.65
C VAL A 2 -1.55 10.18 0.91
N PHE A 3 -0.29 10.05 1.30
CA PHE A 3 0.59 11.20 1.56
C PHE A 3 0.97 11.88 0.25
N VAL A 4 0.12 12.77 -0.25
CA VAL A 4 0.49 13.68 -1.33
C VAL A 4 1.22 14.86 -0.70
N PHE A 5 2.54 14.89 -0.83
CA PHE A 5 3.34 16.06 -0.48
C PHE A 5 3.11 17.14 -1.53
N THR A 6 2.00 17.89 -1.43
CA THR A 6 1.79 19.07 -2.27
C THR A 6 2.76 20.16 -1.81
N PRO A 7 3.74 20.56 -2.64
CA PRO A 7 4.66 21.62 -2.26
C PRO A 7 3.89 22.95 -2.07
N PRO A 8 4.39 23.89 -1.24
CA PRO A 8 3.72 25.17 -1.04
C PRO A 8 3.56 25.92 -2.37
N GLU A 9 2.40 26.55 -2.58
CA GLU A 9 2.07 27.22 -3.85
C GLU A 9 3.11 28.26 -4.30
N SER A 10 3.78 28.89 -3.33
CA SER A 10 4.82 29.89 -3.53
C SER A 10 6.19 29.32 -3.91
N SER A 11 6.36 28.01 -3.93
CA SER A 11 7.65 27.36 -4.20
C SER A 11 7.85 27.04 -5.68
N ASP A 12 9.11 27.01 -6.11
CA ASP A 12 9.47 26.59 -7.48
C ASP A 12 9.03 25.16 -7.78
N ALA A 13 9.00 24.29 -6.75
CA ALA A 13 8.55 22.91 -6.88
C ALA A 13 7.06 22.82 -7.27
N TYR A 14 6.21 23.68 -6.70
CA TYR A 14 4.80 23.74 -7.07
C TYR A 14 4.59 24.22 -8.51
N GLN A 15 5.36 25.21 -8.95
CA GLN A 15 5.29 25.69 -10.34
C GLN A 15 5.78 24.64 -11.33
N ALA A 16 6.84 23.89 -10.99
CA ALA A 16 7.32 22.78 -11.80
C ALA A 16 6.30 21.65 -11.89
N ASP A 17 5.64 21.32 -10.77
CA ASP A 17 4.58 20.32 -10.69
C ASP A 17 3.35 20.69 -11.54
N LEU A 18 2.95 21.97 -11.53
CA LEU A 18 1.90 22.49 -12.41
C LEU A 18 2.28 22.37 -13.89
N ALA A 19 3.49 22.79 -14.26
CA ALA A 19 3.96 22.68 -15.63
C ALA A 19 4.02 21.21 -16.09
N LEU A 20 4.51 20.30 -15.25
CA LEU A 20 4.54 18.87 -15.58
C LEU A 20 3.12 18.33 -15.82
N ALA A 21 2.13 18.79 -15.05
CA ALA A 21 0.75 18.31 -15.12
C ALA A 21 0.02 18.78 -16.36
N GLU A 22 0.42 19.93 -16.90
CA GLU A 22 -0.08 20.41 -18.18
C GLU A 22 0.34 19.50 -19.34
N TYR A 23 1.58 18.99 -19.32
CA TYR A 23 2.11 18.14 -20.38
C TYR A 23 1.84 16.63 -20.17
N PHE A 24 1.77 16.18 -18.92
CA PHE A 24 1.61 14.77 -18.54
C PHE A 24 0.52 14.61 -17.47
N PRO A 25 -0.75 14.95 -17.76
CA PRO A 25 -1.81 14.98 -16.74
C PRO A 25 -1.97 13.67 -15.96
N GLN A 26 -1.66 12.53 -16.60
CA GLN A 26 -1.76 11.20 -16.02
C GLN A 26 -0.81 10.93 -14.84
N TYR A 27 0.32 11.63 -14.69
CA TYR A 27 1.23 11.34 -13.57
C TYR A 27 0.61 11.68 -12.20
N ARG A 28 -0.38 12.58 -12.17
CA ARG A 28 -1.11 12.94 -10.93
C ARG A 28 -2.21 11.95 -10.57
N THR A 29 -2.63 11.16 -11.54
CA THR A 29 -3.76 10.25 -11.44
C THR A 29 -3.31 8.81 -11.51
N GLN A 30 -2.00 8.56 -11.47
CA GLN A 30 -1.47 7.20 -11.58
C GLN A 30 -0.44 6.97 -10.49
N SER A 31 -0.58 5.85 -9.79
CA SER A 31 0.48 5.30 -8.95
C SER A 31 1.20 4.21 -9.76
N ILE A 32 2.51 4.11 -9.54
CA ILE A 32 3.33 3.02 -10.05
C ILE A 32 3.86 2.26 -8.84
N ASP A 33 3.44 1.02 -8.74
CA ASP A 33 3.91 0.08 -7.74
C ASP A 33 4.60 -1.10 -8.44
N CYS A 34 5.41 -1.82 -7.70
CA CYS A 34 6.25 -2.89 -8.23
C CYS A 34 6.06 -4.17 -7.42
N VAL A 35 5.92 -5.30 -8.10
CA VAL A 35 6.06 -6.63 -7.51
C VAL A 35 7.49 -7.10 -7.73
N TYR A 36 8.25 -7.17 -6.66
CA TYR A 36 9.61 -7.72 -6.62
C TYR A 36 9.56 -9.25 -6.47
N ILE A 37 10.34 -9.94 -7.30
CA ILE A 37 10.48 -11.39 -7.24
C ILE A 37 11.96 -11.74 -7.24
N GLU A 38 12.41 -12.44 -6.20
CA GLU A 38 13.74 -13.01 -6.09
C GLU A 38 13.66 -14.52 -5.91
N CYS A 39 14.44 -15.24 -6.71
CA CYS A 39 14.61 -16.66 -6.55
C CYS A 39 15.80 -16.97 -5.65
N ILE A 40 15.58 -17.73 -4.58
CA ILE A 40 16.59 -18.06 -3.58
C ILE A 40 17.47 -19.22 -4.05
N SER A 41 16.85 -20.26 -4.62
CA SER A 41 17.51 -21.55 -4.92
C SER A 41 17.86 -21.75 -6.40
N CYS A 42 17.20 -21.06 -7.34
CA CYS A 42 17.39 -21.29 -8.77
C CYS A 42 18.51 -20.43 -9.39
N ASP A 43 18.98 -20.82 -10.57
CA ASP A 43 20.04 -20.11 -11.29
C ASP A 43 19.56 -18.83 -11.98
N SER A 44 18.29 -18.77 -12.35
CA SER A 44 17.71 -17.67 -13.11
C SER A 44 16.21 -17.55 -12.86
N ILE A 45 15.73 -16.30 -12.78
CA ILE A 45 14.32 -15.94 -12.70
C ILE A 45 13.58 -16.22 -14.02
N LYS A 46 14.33 -16.44 -15.11
CA LYS A 46 13.80 -16.84 -16.42
C LYS A 46 13.48 -18.33 -16.46
N ASN A 47 12.43 -18.72 -15.75
CA ASN A 47 11.91 -20.09 -15.69
C ASN A 47 10.38 -20.13 -15.83
N THR A 48 9.81 -21.33 -15.98
CA THR A 48 8.37 -21.52 -16.21
C THR A 48 7.51 -21.23 -14.98
N GLN A 49 8.07 -21.30 -13.77
CA GLN A 49 7.30 -21.03 -12.54
C GLN A 49 7.00 -19.54 -12.41
N VAL A 50 8.00 -18.69 -12.64
CA VAL A 50 7.84 -17.23 -12.63
C VAL A 50 6.96 -16.76 -13.78
N GLU A 51 7.07 -17.42 -14.94
CA GLU A 51 6.17 -17.17 -16.07
C GLU A 51 4.71 -17.43 -15.70
N GLN A 52 4.43 -18.61 -15.13
CA GLN A 52 3.10 -18.99 -14.69
C GLN A 52 2.56 -18.02 -13.63
N PHE A 53 3.35 -17.75 -12.58
CA PHE A 53 2.99 -16.78 -11.54
C PHE A 53 2.66 -15.40 -12.13
N THR A 54 3.44 -14.92 -13.11
CA THR A 54 3.23 -13.61 -13.72
C THR A 54 1.89 -13.56 -14.45
N HIS A 55 1.56 -14.59 -15.23
CA HIS A 55 0.29 -14.66 -15.96
C HIS A 55 -0.90 -14.89 -15.03
N ASP A 56 -0.77 -15.73 -14.01
CA ASP A 56 -1.86 -15.96 -13.04
C ASP A 56 -2.15 -14.70 -12.22
N LEU A 57 -1.11 -13.93 -11.87
CA LEU A 57 -1.29 -12.63 -11.22
C LEU A 57 -1.93 -11.60 -12.15
N GLU A 58 -1.51 -11.54 -13.42
CA GLU A 58 -2.10 -10.67 -14.45
C GLU A 58 -3.59 -10.98 -14.64
N ASP A 59 -3.94 -12.26 -14.82
CA ASP A 59 -5.30 -12.72 -15.01
C ASP A 59 -6.17 -12.41 -13.79
N ALA A 60 -5.65 -12.62 -12.58
CA ALA A 60 -6.36 -12.28 -11.34
C ALA A 60 -6.59 -10.76 -11.22
N LEU A 61 -5.59 -9.95 -11.55
CA LEU A 61 -5.67 -8.49 -11.51
C LEU A 61 -6.68 -7.97 -12.53
N LEU A 62 -6.65 -8.47 -13.76
CA LEU A 62 -7.60 -8.08 -14.80
C LEU A 62 -9.03 -8.49 -14.45
N ALA A 63 -9.23 -9.66 -13.84
CA ALA A 63 -10.54 -10.15 -13.46
C ALA A 63 -11.20 -9.32 -12.35
N GLU A 64 -10.44 -8.88 -11.35
CA GLU A 64 -10.98 -8.16 -10.20
C GLU A 64 -10.94 -6.63 -10.38
N TRP A 65 -9.88 -6.09 -10.98
CA TRP A 65 -9.56 -4.65 -10.98
C TRP A 65 -9.38 -4.04 -12.39
N GLY A 66 -9.53 -4.84 -13.45
CA GLY A 66 -9.18 -4.46 -14.82
C GLY A 66 -10.00 -3.32 -15.45
N THR A 67 -11.20 -2.99 -14.94
CA THR A 67 -12.07 -1.99 -15.56
C THR A 67 -11.91 -0.57 -15.02
N ASP A 68 -11.56 -0.44 -13.74
CA ASP A 68 -11.71 0.83 -13.01
C ASP A 68 -10.48 1.26 -12.21
N THR A 69 -9.49 0.38 -12.01
CA THR A 69 -8.35 0.66 -11.12
C THR A 69 -7.02 0.26 -11.75
N LEU A 70 -6.93 -0.89 -12.40
CA LEU A 70 -5.72 -1.30 -13.09
C LEU A 70 -5.59 -0.54 -14.42
N VAL A 71 -4.52 0.24 -14.54
CA VAL A 71 -4.18 0.93 -15.79
C VAL A 71 -3.26 0.08 -16.64
N GLN A 72 -2.25 -0.54 -16.01
CA GLN A 72 -1.21 -1.26 -16.74
C GLN A 72 -0.51 -2.29 -15.84
N PHE A 73 -0.12 -3.42 -16.44
CA PHE A 73 0.66 -4.48 -15.81
C PHE A 73 1.78 -4.87 -16.77
N VAL A 74 3.05 -4.66 -16.37
CA VAL A 74 4.21 -4.86 -17.27
C VAL A 74 5.35 -5.52 -16.52
N GLY A 75 5.88 -6.59 -17.09
CA GLY A 75 7.10 -7.22 -16.61
C GLY A 75 7.83 -7.93 -17.72
N TYR A 76 8.87 -8.69 -17.37
CA TYR A 76 9.62 -9.49 -18.33
C TYR A 76 8.72 -10.42 -19.16
N TYR A 77 7.83 -11.18 -18.50
CA TYR A 77 7.02 -12.19 -19.16
C TYR A 77 5.85 -11.65 -19.98
N THR A 78 5.36 -10.44 -19.67
CA THR A 78 4.32 -9.80 -20.49
C THR A 78 4.89 -9.07 -21.71
N THR A 79 6.21 -8.83 -21.74
CA THR A 79 6.88 -8.10 -22.83
C THR A 79 7.86 -8.95 -23.64
N LYS A 80 8.28 -10.12 -23.16
CA LYS A 80 9.31 -10.95 -23.83
C LYS A 80 8.94 -11.40 -25.25
N ASP A 81 7.65 -11.54 -25.55
CA ASP A 81 7.17 -12.02 -26.86
C ASP A 81 6.76 -10.85 -27.78
N THR A 82 6.99 -9.62 -27.34
CA THR A 82 6.86 -8.43 -28.17
C THR A 82 8.18 -8.15 -28.88
N ASP A 83 8.16 -7.44 -30.02
CA ASP A 83 9.39 -6.99 -30.72
C ASP A 83 10.21 -5.94 -29.91
N LEU A 84 10.02 -5.88 -28.59
CA LEU A 84 10.60 -4.94 -27.64
C LEU A 84 11.58 -5.63 -26.68
N ASP A 85 12.49 -6.46 -27.20
CA ASP A 85 13.53 -7.16 -26.42
C ASP A 85 14.30 -6.25 -25.45
N LEU A 86 14.54 -5.00 -25.86
CA LEU A 86 15.20 -4.02 -25.00
C LEU A 86 14.37 -3.71 -23.75
N VAL A 87 13.05 -3.57 -23.89
CA VAL A 87 12.13 -3.25 -22.79
C VAL A 87 12.01 -4.44 -21.86
N SER A 88 11.81 -5.65 -22.39
CA SER A 88 11.72 -6.84 -21.54
C SER A 88 12.99 -7.03 -20.72
N SER A 89 14.17 -6.80 -21.31
CA SER A 89 15.44 -6.92 -20.61
C SER A 89 15.63 -5.96 -19.42
N MET A 90 14.88 -4.85 -19.35
CA MET A 90 14.96 -3.89 -18.24
C MET A 90 14.35 -4.42 -16.94
N PHE A 91 13.44 -5.40 -17.02
CA PHE A 91 12.75 -5.94 -15.85
C PHE A 91 13.59 -6.99 -15.09
N VAL A 92 14.63 -7.53 -15.70
CA VAL A 92 15.52 -8.54 -15.09
C VAL A 92 16.86 -7.90 -14.76
N SER A 93 17.36 -8.15 -13.55
CA SER A 93 18.64 -7.57 -13.13
C SER A 93 19.82 -8.08 -13.97
N HIS A 94 20.65 -7.16 -14.44
CA HIS A 94 21.88 -7.47 -15.18
C HIS A 94 22.97 -8.09 -14.32
N THR A 95 22.96 -7.84 -13.00
CA THR A 95 23.99 -8.30 -12.06
C THR A 95 23.55 -9.53 -11.27
N ASN A 96 22.25 -9.72 -11.11
CA ASN A 96 21.67 -10.88 -10.44
C ASN A 96 20.54 -11.47 -11.30
N PRO A 97 20.79 -12.54 -12.06
CA PRO A 97 19.77 -13.14 -12.94
C PRO A 97 18.61 -13.77 -12.18
N ARG A 98 18.66 -13.83 -10.84
CA ARG A 98 17.63 -14.38 -9.96
C ARG A 98 16.57 -13.36 -9.55
N VAL A 99 16.64 -12.13 -10.07
CA VAL A 99 15.76 -11.03 -9.65
C VAL A 99 15.03 -10.45 -10.87
N THR A 100 13.73 -10.26 -10.72
CA THR A 100 12.89 -9.48 -11.64
C THR A 100 11.95 -8.58 -10.84
N PHE A 101 11.38 -7.59 -11.51
CA PHE A 101 10.21 -6.89 -11.02
C PHE A 101 9.10 -6.85 -12.08
N ILE A 102 7.88 -6.60 -11.63
CA ILE A 102 6.71 -6.34 -12.45
C ILE A 102 6.17 -4.98 -12.01
N GLU A 103 5.96 -4.06 -12.94
CA GLU A 103 5.29 -2.79 -12.72
C GLU A 103 3.78 -2.97 -12.79
N VAL A 104 3.09 -2.44 -11.80
CA VAL A 104 1.64 -2.38 -11.70
C VAL A 104 1.28 -0.90 -11.59
N VAL A 105 0.64 -0.38 -12.63
CA VAL A 105 0.18 1.01 -12.68
C VAL A 105 -1.31 1.03 -12.40
N MET A 106 -1.71 1.90 -11.49
CA MET A 106 -3.08 2.05 -11.08
C MET A 106 -3.58 3.46 -11.25
N ASP A 107 -4.88 3.62 -11.45
CA ASP A 107 -5.55 4.91 -11.41
C ASP A 107 -5.74 5.34 -9.96
N SER A 108 -5.01 6.37 -9.54
CA SER A 108 -5.08 6.95 -8.20
C SER A 108 -6.30 7.87 -8.01
N GLN A 109 -7.13 8.07 -9.04
CA GLN A 109 -8.47 8.67 -8.88
C GLN A 109 -9.54 7.66 -8.48
N ALA A 110 -9.20 6.37 -8.40
CA ALA A 110 -10.07 5.40 -7.76
C ALA A 110 -10.39 5.87 -6.33
N ASP A 111 -11.64 5.66 -5.87
CA ASP A 111 -12.13 6.16 -4.59
C ASP A 111 -11.12 5.95 -3.44
N ALA A 112 -11.04 6.86 -2.48
CA ALA A 112 -10.08 6.76 -1.36
C ALA A 112 -10.18 5.43 -0.55
N TYR A 113 -11.26 4.68 -0.73
CA TYR A 113 -11.48 3.34 -0.16
C TYR A 113 -11.00 2.19 -1.06
N SER A 114 -10.92 2.37 -2.38
CA SER A 114 -10.52 1.30 -3.31
C SER A 114 -9.02 1.04 -3.27
N ILE A 115 -8.19 2.07 -3.05
CA ILE A 115 -6.73 1.94 -3.03
C ILE A 115 -6.25 1.00 -1.90
N PRO A 116 -6.64 1.18 -0.62
CA PRO A 116 -6.27 0.21 0.43
C PRO A 116 -6.83 -1.19 0.18
N ALA A 117 -8.07 -1.30 -0.31
CA ALA A 117 -8.69 -2.58 -0.61
C ALA A 117 -7.96 -3.34 -1.74
N PHE A 118 -7.50 -2.61 -2.75
CA PHE A 118 -6.67 -3.14 -3.82
C PHE A 118 -5.38 -3.75 -3.26
N TYR A 119 -4.65 -3.03 -2.41
CA TYR A 119 -3.38 -3.51 -1.88
C TYR A 119 -3.54 -4.69 -0.93
N ASP A 120 -4.58 -4.70 -0.10
CA ASP A 120 -4.91 -5.84 0.75
C ASP A 120 -5.22 -7.07 -0.10
N TRP A 121 -6.01 -6.90 -1.17
CA TRP A 121 -6.31 -7.95 -2.13
C TRP A 121 -5.05 -8.42 -2.86
N MET A 122 -4.24 -7.50 -3.41
CA MET A 122 -3.03 -7.81 -4.18
C MET A 122 -2.02 -8.55 -3.31
N THR A 123 -1.79 -8.10 -2.08
CA THR A 123 -0.89 -8.76 -1.13
C THR A 123 -1.38 -10.18 -0.80
N GLY A 124 -2.69 -10.36 -0.57
CA GLY A 124 -3.29 -11.67 -0.32
C GLY A 124 -3.19 -12.62 -1.52
N THR A 125 -3.47 -12.11 -2.73
CA THR A 125 -3.35 -12.86 -3.98
C THR A 125 -1.90 -13.26 -4.24
N MET A 126 -0.95 -12.34 -4.09
CA MET A 126 0.48 -12.62 -4.24
C MET A 126 0.96 -13.68 -3.25
N GLN A 127 0.55 -13.62 -1.99
CA GLN A 127 0.87 -14.66 -1.00
C GLN A 127 0.32 -16.03 -1.42
N THR A 128 -0.93 -16.06 -1.89
CA THR A 128 -1.58 -17.28 -2.36
C THR A 128 -0.83 -17.87 -3.56
N LEU A 129 -0.58 -17.07 -4.60
CA LEU A 129 0.11 -17.50 -5.82
C LEU A 129 1.57 -17.88 -5.56
N THR A 130 2.25 -17.18 -4.63
CA THR A 130 3.61 -17.56 -4.23
C THR A 130 3.62 -18.97 -3.64
N HIS A 131 2.64 -19.32 -2.80
CA HIS A 131 2.54 -20.66 -2.24
C HIS A 131 2.12 -21.73 -3.27
N THR A 132 1.26 -21.40 -4.24
CA THR A 132 0.78 -22.39 -5.23
C THR A 132 1.77 -22.62 -6.37
N ASP A 133 2.41 -21.56 -6.88
CA ASP A 133 3.12 -21.60 -8.17
C ASP A 133 4.64 -21.64 -7.99
N LEU A 134 5.14 -20.89 -7.00
CA LEU A 134 6.57 -20.67 -6.78
C LEU A 134 7.13 -21.56 -5.66
N GLY A 135 6.37 -21.75 -4.58
CA GLY A 135 6.81 -22.43 -3.37
C GLY A 135 7.75 -21.58 -2.50
N ASP A 136 8.37 -22.20 -1.50
CA ASP A 136 9.21 -21.52 -0.48
C ASP A 136 10.59 -21.05 -1.00
N ASP A 137 10.91 -21.35 -2.26
CA ASP A 137 12.18 -21.02 -2.89
C ASP A 137 12.23 -19.60 -3.47
N TYR A 138 11.13 -18.84 -3.34
CA TYR A 138 11.00 -17.50 -3.89
C TYR A 138 10.61 -16.50 -2.80
N PHE A 139 11.21 -15.32 -2.88
CA PHE A 139 10.83 -14.16 -2.12
C PHE A 139 10.05 -13.21 -3.03
N VAL A 140 8.78 -13.01 -2.72
CA VAL A 140 7.88 -12.14 -3.48
C VAL A 140 7.36 -11.04 -2.56
N LYS A 141 7.49 -9.78 -2.98
CA LYS A 141 6.94 -8.64 -2.24
C LYS A 141 6.46 -7.54 -3.16
N ALA A 142 5.39 -6.88 -2.77
CA ALA A 142 4.97 -5.63 -3.38
C ALA A 142 5.75 -4.46 -2.73
N ALA A 143 6.07 -3.44 -3.53
CA ALA A 143 6.77 -2.24 -3.11
C ALA A 143 6.24 -1.03 -3.89
N GLY A 144 6.20 0.12 -3.25
CA GLY A 144 5.73 1.36 -3.86
C GLY A 144 5.31 2.35 -2.80
N MET A 145 5.05 3.60 -3.22
CA MET A 145 4.80 4.70 -2.29
C MET A 145 3.49 4.48 -1.52
N ASP A 146 2.47 3.99 -2.21
CA ASP A 146 1.15 3.79 -1.62
C ASP A 146 1.13 2.58 -0.69
N ILE A 147 1.79 1.47 -1.08
CA ILE A 147 1.99 0.30 -0.20
C ILE A 147 2.72 0.73 1.08
N MET A 148 3.79 1.51 0.95
CA MET A 148 4.52 2.07 2.09
C MET A 148 3.62 2.96 2.95
N SER A 149 2.81 3.83 2.33
CA SER A 149 1.85 4.69 3.03
C SER A 149 0.81 3.89 3.81
N GLN A 150 0.33 2.78 3.24
CA GLN A 150 -0.61 1.88 3.90
C GLN A 150 0.05 1.13 5.05
N GLU A 151 1.25 0.57 4.88
CA GLU A 151 2.01 -0.07 5.95
C GLU A 151 2.28 0.89 7.10
N MET A 152 2.65 2.15 6.81
CA MET A 152 2.82 3.19 7.83
C MET A 152 1.51 3.49 8.57
N THR A 153 0.40 3.54 7.84
CA THR A 153 -0.94 3.76 8.43
C THR A 153 -1.31 2.59 9.35
N MET A 154 -1.18 1.35 8.87
CA MET A 154 -1.46 0.14 9.63
C MET A 154 -0.57 0.03 10.88
N ALA A 155 0.73 0.32 10.75
CA ALA A 155 1.64 0.33 11.89
C ALA A 155 1.24 1.38 12.92
N THR A 156 0.90 2.59 12.47
CA THR A 156 0.45 3.67 13.37
C THR A 156 -0.86 3.31 14.07
N THR A 157 -1.83 2.75 13.36
CA THR A 157 -3.09 2.30 13.95
C THR A 157 -2.88 1.15 14.93
N GLY A 158 -2.03 0.17 14.59
CA GLY A 158 -1.67 -0.92 15.48
C GLY A 158 -0.98 -0.43 16.76
N ASP A 159 -0.07 0.54 16.64
CA ASP A 159 0.58 1.17 17.80
C ASP A 159 -0.44 1.91 18.68
N MET A 160 -1.40 2.63 18.08
CA MET A 160 -2.49 3.28 18.81
C MET A 160 -3.37 2.27 19.54
N GLU A 161 -3.74 1.16 18.91
CA GLU A 161 -4.54 0.10 19.53
C GLU A 161 -3.84 -0.53 20.73
N VAL A 162 -2.56 -0.87 20.60
CA VAL A 162 -1.75 -1.44 21.68
C VAL A 162 -1.57 -0.42 22.81
N MET A 163 -1.30 0.84 22.45
CA MET A 163 -1.18 1.93 23.42
C MET A 163 -2.47 2.09 24.21
N ASP A 164 -3.63 2.18 23.56
CA ASP A 164 -4.92 2.35 24.22
C ASP A 164 -5.26 1.14 25.10
N MET A 165 -4.96 -0.07 24.64
CA MET A 165 -5.18 -1.31 25.39
C MET A 165 -4.40 -1.34 26.72
N ILE A 166 -3.22 -0.71 26.78
CA ILE A 166 -2.40 -0.67 27.99
C ILE A 166 -2.70 0.58 28.82
N VAL A 167 -2.75 1.75 28.19
CA VAL A 167 -2.83 3.05 28.86
C VAL A 167 -4.20 3.25 29.49
N VAL A 168 -5.29 2.89 28.81
CA VAL A 168 -6.66 3.12 29.34
C VAL A 168 -6.89 2.34 30.62
N PRO A 169 -6.61 1.02 30.72
CA PRO A 169 -6.79 0.28 31.98
C PRO A 169 -5.90 0.81 33.11
N VAL A 170 -4.64 1.16 32.82
CA VAL A 170 -3.72 1.72 33.82
C VAL A 170 -4.22 3.08 34.32
N ALA A 171 -4.65 3.95 33.42
CA ALA A 171 -5.22 5.25 33.78
C ALA A 171 -6.46 5.10 34.67
N VAL A 172 -7.38 4.20 34.30
CA VAL A 172 -8.59 3.92 35.11
C VAL A 172 -8.22 3.40 36.49
N LEU A 173 -7.24 2.50 36.60
CA LEU A 173 -6.79 1.93 37.88
C LEU A 173 -6.17 3.01 38.78
N VAL A 174 -5.31 3.88 38.22
CA VAL A 174 -4.70 5.00 38.95
C VAL A 174 -5.78 5.98 39.43
N ILE A 175 -6.70 6.36 38.56
CA ILE A 175 -7.82 7.26 38.89
C ILE A 175 -8.69 6.66 40.00
N ALA A 176 -8.98 5.36 39.94
CA ALA A 176 -9.73 4.66 40.97
C ALA A 176 -9.04 4.67 42.33
N LEU A 177 -7.72 4.51 42.34
CA LEU A 177 -6.91 4.52 43.56
C LEU A 177 -6.85 5.91 44.20
N PHE A 178 -6.71 6.97 43.40
CA PHE A 178 -6.67 8.35 43.91
C PHE A 178 -8.02 8.88 44.40
N LEU A 179 -9.12 8.57 43.71
CA LEU A 179 -10.44 9.10 44.06
C LEU A 179 -11.09 8.34 45.22
N GLY A 180 -10.75 7.07 45.44
CA GLY A 180 -11.30 6.23 46.52
C GLY A 180 -12.83 6.00 46.46
N SER A 181 -13.50 6.53 45.44
CA SER A 181 -14.95 6.50 45.27
C SER A 181 -15.31 6.14 43.83
N PHE A 182 -15.92 4.98 43.66
CA PHE A 182 -16.31 4.44 42.34
C PHE A 182 -17.24 5.38 41.55
N LYS A 183 -18.07 6.17 42.25
CA LYS A 183 -18.98 7.15 41.61
C LYS A 183 -18.22 8.24 40.86
N LEU A 184 -17.09 8.71 41.39
CA LEU A 184 -16.28 9.77 40.75
C LEU A 184 -15.50 9.23 39.56
N VAL A 185 -15.02 7.99 39.64
CA VAL A 185 -14.35 7.29 38.53
C VAL A 185 -15.28 7.17 37.33
N LEU A 186 -16.55 6.80 37.58
CA LEU A 186 -17.54 6.61 36.53
C LEU A 186 -17.88 7.94 35.81
N VAL A 187 -17.96 9.06 36.55
CA VAL A 187 -18.12 10.39 35.96
C VAL A 187 -16.96 10.73 35.01
N LEU A 188 -15.73 10.43 35.40
CA LEU A 188 -14.56 10.69 34.55
C LEU A 188 -14.52 9.76 33.33
N ALA A 189 -14.84 8.48 33.53
CA ALA A 189 -14.89 7.48 32.47
C ALA A 189 -15.96 7.77 31.41
N VAL A 190 -17.01 8.53 31.75
CA VAL A 190 -18.02 8.99 30.78
C VAL A 190 -17.59 10.30 30.10
N ASN A 191 -16.98 11.23 30.84
CA ASN A 191 -16.57 12.52 30.28
C ASN A 191 -15.45 12.38 29.23
N VAL A 192 -14.48 11.49 29.43
CA VAL A 192 -13.35 11.32 28.50
C VAL A 192 -13.80 10.87 27.10
N PRO A 193 -14.62 9.80 26.94
CA PRO A 193 -15.19 9.43 25.64
C PRO A 193 -16.02 10.55 25.00
N ILE A 194 -16.80 11.29 25.79
CA ILE A 194 -17.60 12.41 25.26
C ILE A 194 -16.68 13.48 24.68
N CYS A 195 -15.59 13.84 25.37
CA CYS A 195 -14.60 14.78 24.85
C CYS A 195 -13.99 14.27 23.54
N PHE A 196 -13.62 12.98 23.44
CA PHE A 196 -13.13 12.39 22.20
C PHE A 196 -14.15 12.50 21.07
N ILE A 197 -15.41 12.10 21.31
CA ILE A 197 -16.48 12.18 20.31
C ILE A 197 -16.67 13.62 19.82
N VAL A 198 -16.70 14.59 20.73
CA VAL A 198 -16.84 16.01 20.37
C VAL A 198 -15.63 16.50 19.58
N SER A 199 -14.41 16.14 19.98
CA SER A 199 -13.19 16.48 19.24
C SER A 199 -13.20 15.88 17.83
N PHE A 200 -13.57 14.61 17.68
CA PHE A 200 -13.69 13.97 16.36
C PHE A 200 -14.79 14.60 15.51
N ALA A 201 -15.95 14.92 16.09
CA ALA A 201 -17.04 15.59 15.39
C ALA A 201 -16.64 16.99 14.90
N LEU A 202 -15.80 17.70 15.65
CA LEU A 202 -15.27 19.01 15.24
C LEU A 202 -14.17 18.89 14.18
N SER A 203 -13.35 17.84 14.21
CA SER A 203 -12.27 17.64 13.23
C SER A 203 -12.76 17.00 11.93
N TYR A 204 -13.83 16.22 11.95
CA TYR A 204 -14.39 15.54 10.78
C TYR A 204 -14.66 16.47 9.57
N PRO A 205 -15.31 17.64 9.72
CA PRO A 205 -15.52 18.55 8.58
C PRO A 205 -14.26 19.26 8.07
N VAL A 206 -13.12 19.17 8.78
CA VAL A 206 -11.83 19.73 8.35
C VAL A 206 -10.97 18.68 7.63
N ALA A 207 -11.28 17.39 7.82
CA ALA A 207 -10.56 16.26 7.23
C ALA A 207 -11.20 15.72 5.94
N GLN A 208 -12.39 16.24 5.56
CA GLN A 208 -12.97 16.08 4.21
C GLN A 208 -12.44 17.17 3.29
#